data_AF-A0A117MFK7-F1
#
_entry.id   AF-A0A117MFK7-F1
#
_cell.length_a   1.000
_cell.length_b   1.000
_cell.length_c   1.000
_cell.angle_alpha   90.00
_cell.angle_beta   90.00
_cell.angle_gamma   90.00
#
_symmetry.space_group_name_H-M   'P 1'
#
loop_
_entity.id
_entity.type
_entity.pdbx_description
1 polymer ?
#
loop_
_entity_poly.entity_id
_entity_poly.type
_entity_poly.pdbx_seq_one_letter_code
_entity_poly.pdbx_strand_id
1 'polypeptide(L)'
;MSAVPCFSEEQIEALAHVLGECGTGSDISRALENCGLVDNSGLSTKWRRLEWVFLESQRQYQCANNVLNFIRSLLIPVRFAGQSDAFEMHRQELNVILAFSGLEYGPDGNFRQREVAKTLDEAERRVKTIQAKFRGRRIHLEVLKYCRAELLQDNYFHAVFEATKGLAQRIRDMSGIQADGVALVDRVFSIDRPLLVINSLRTETEKSEHKGFAMLLKGCFGAVRNPLAHEPKILWEGEDDAADYLSLISLLHRKLDDCVPTGLGDTK
;
A
#
# COMPACT_ATOMS: atom_id res chain seq x y z
N MET A 1 17.67 29.53 6.20
CA MET A 1 17.70 28.15 6.73
C MET A 1 19.12 27.87 7.17
N SER A 2 19.31 27.28 8.34
CA SER A 2 20.62 26.72 8.73
C SER A 2 21.09 25.73 7.67
N ALA A 3 22.40 25.63 7.48
CA ALA A 3 22.98 24.65 6.55
C ALA A 3 22.64 23.23 7.04
N VAL A 4 22.02 22.44 6.17
CA VAL A 4 21.78 21.02 6.40
C VAL A 4 23.03 20.25 5.94
N PRO A 5 23.58 19.33 6.76
CA PRO A 5 24.70 18.49 6.36
C PRO A 5 24.45 17.76 5.05
N CYS A 6 25.51 17.50 4.28
CA CYS A 6 25.41 16.72 3.06
C CYS A 6 24.83 15.32 3.34
N PHE A 7 24.00 14.84 2.44
CA PHE A 7 23.62 13.44 2.34
C PHE A 7 24.82 12.59 1.88
N SER A 8 24.91 11.34 2.33
CA SER A 8 25.90 10.39 1.79
C SER A 8 25.60 10.06 0.33
N GLU A 9 26.56 9.47 -0.39
CA GLU A 9 26.35 9.08 -1.79
C GLU A 9 25.21 8.07 -1.93
N GLU A 10 25.11 7.10 -1.01
CA GLU A 10 24.04 6.10 -0.97
C GLU A 10 22.67 6.74 -0.71
N GLN A 11 22.63 7.78 0.14
CA GLN A 11 21.39 8.53 0.36
C GLN A 11 20.99 9.31 -0.88
N ILE A 12 21.94 9.91 -1.60
CA ILE A 12 21.66 10.63 -2.85
C ILE A 12 21.14 9.68 -3.92
N GLU A 13 21.75 8.51 -4.10
CA GLU A 13 21.28 7.49 -5.05
C GLU A 13 19.85 7.05 -4.72
N ALA A 14 19.58 6.72 -3.45
CA ALA A 14 18.24 6.32 -3.00
C ALA A 14 17.20 7.44 -3.20
N LEU A 15 17.54 8.69 -2.85
CA LEU A 15 16.67 9.86 -3.07
C LEU A 15 16.39 10.05 -4.56
N ALA A 16 17.41 9.91 -5.42
CA ALA A 16 17.27 10.09 -6.85
C ALA A 16 16.36 9.02 -7.48
N HIS A 17 16.40 7.78 -6.99
CA HIS A 17 15.48 6.72 -7.38
C HIS A 17 14.02 7.07 -7.06
N VAL A 18 13.72 7.47 -5.82
CA VAL A 18 12.36 7.84 -5.40
C VAL A 18 11.85 9.06 -6.18
N LEU A 19 12.67 10.11 -6.26
CA LEU A 19 12.29 11.37 -6.93
C LEU A 19 12.17 11.22 -8.45
N GLY A 20 12.92 10.27 -9.03
CA GLY A 20 12.79 9.91 -10.43
C GLY A 20 11.39 9.41 -10.79
N GLU A 21 10.67 8.79 -9.86
CA GLU A 21 9.32 8.27 -10.07
C GLU A 21 8.21 9.28 -9.72
N CYS A 22 8.56 10.40 -9.09
CA CYS A 22 7.59 11.43 -8.66
C CYS A 22 7.05 12.32 -9.80
N GLY A 23 7.47 12.10 -11.04
CA GLY A 23 7.03 12.91 -12.18
C GLY A 23 7.63 12.50 -13.52
N THR A 24 7.19 13.17 -14.59
CA THR A 24 7.74 12.97 -15.93
C THR A 24 9.15 13.58 -16.06
N GLY A 25 9.90 13.18 -17.09
CA GLY A 25 11.20 13.79 -17.36
C GLY A 25 11.15 15.32 -17.57
N SER A 26 10.04 15.83 -18.12
CA SER A 26 9.78 17.26 -18.24
C SER A 26 9.48 17.92 -16.90
N ASP A 27 8.76 17.25 -16.01
CA ASP A 27 8.46 17.79 -14.68
C ASP A 27 9.70 17.90 -13.80
N ILE A 28 10.58 16.90 -13.90
CA ILE A 28 11.89 16.91 -13.23
C ILE A 28 12.75 18.06 -13.76
N SER A 29 12.85 18.21 -15.08
CA SER A 29 13.66 19.27 -15.69
C SER A 29 13.16 20.66 -15.29
N ARG A 30 11.84 20.88 -15.27
CA ARG A 30 11.23 22.12 -14.77
C ARG A 30 11.52 22.37 -13.30
N ALA A 31 11.49 21.33 -12.46
CA ALA A 31 11.82 21.46 -11.04
C ALA A 31 13.31 21.78 -10.80
N LEU A 32 14.22 21.19 -11.60
CA LEU A 32 15.65 21.51 -11.58
C LEU A 32 15.89 22.98 -11.93
N GLU A 33 15.30 23.46 -13.02
CA GLU A 33 15.38 24.86 -13.46
C GLU A 33 14.86 25.83 -12.38
N ASN A 34 13.70 25.54 -11.80
CA ASN A 34 13.11 26.36 -10.72
C ASN A 34 14.01 26.45 -9.47
N CYS A 35 14.86 25.44 -9.24
CA CYS A 35 15.79 25.41 -8.13
C CYS A 35 17.19 25.93 -8.50
N GLY A 36 17.40 26.38 -9.74
CA GLY A 36 18.70 26.83 -10.23
C GLY A 36 19.72 25.68 -10.37
N LEU A 37 19.26 24.44 -10.46
CA LEU A 37 20.10 23.26 -10.64
C LEU A 37 20.27 22.96 -12.13
N VAL A 38 21.52 22.95 -12.60
CA VAL A 38 21.85 22.71 -14.01
C VAL A 38 22.18 21.23 -14.22
N ASP A 39 21.47 20.59 -15.14
CA ASP A 39 21.74 19.22 -15.56
C ASP A 39 22.72 19.18 -16.74
N ASN A 40 23.99 18.90 -16.44
CA ASN A 40 25.04 18.69 -17.43
C ASN A 40 25.47 17.22 -17.54
N SER A 41 24.62 16.30 -17.06
CA SER A 41 24.99 14.88 -16.94
C SER A 41 25.10 14.15 -18.29
N GLY A 42 24.39 14.61 -19.32
CA GLY A 42 24.28 13.93 -20.61
C GLY A 42 23.50 12.60 -20.55
N LEU A 43 22.85 12.32 -19.43
CA LEU A 43 22.12 11.07 -19.18
C LEU A 43 20.64 11.22 -19.53
N SER A 44 20.00 10.14 -19.97
CA SER A 44 18.55 10.11 -20.26
C SER A 44 17.71 9.55 -19.09
N THR A 45 18.30 8.67 -18.29
CA THR A 45 17.62 8.02 -17.16
C THR A 45 17.35 9.02 -16.04
N LYS A 46 16.07 9.23 -15.70
CA LYS A 46 15.59 10.22 -14.69
C LYS A 46 16.41 10.20 -13.40
N TRP A 47 16.53 9.03 -12.75
CA TRP A 47 17.23 8.92 -11.47
C TRP A 47 18.73 9.21 -11.60
N ARG A 48 19.40 8.73 -12.66
CA ARG A 48 20.84 9.00 -12.85
C ARG A 48 21.13 10.48 -13.10
N ARG A 49 20.24 11.17 -13.81
CA ARG A 49 20.32 12.63 -13.98
C ARG A 49 20.24 13.35 -12.63
N LEU A 50 19.25 12.97 -11.81
CA LEU A 50 19.05 13.54 -10.47
C LEU A 50 20.22 13.27 -9.54
N GLU A 51 20.70 12.03 -9.50
CA GLU A 51 21.87 11.61 -8.73
C GLU A 51 23.08 12.48 -9.07
N TRP A 52 23.41 12.59 -10.37
CA TRP A 52 24.53 13.40 -10.83
C TRP A 52 24.40 14.86 -10.41
N VAL A 53 23.22 15.46 -10.62
CA VAL A 53 22.95 16.87 -10.29
C VAL A 53 23.04 17.12 -8.78
N PHE A 54 22.53 16.21 -7.95
CA PHE A 54 22.58 16.34 -6.51
C PHE A 54 24.00 16.19 -5.96
N LEU A 55 24.77 15.21 -6.45
CA LEU A 55 26.17 15.05 -6.08
C LEU A 55 26.99 16.29 -6.45
N GLU A 56 26.81 16.81 -7.67
CA GLU A 56 27.52 18.01 -8.12
C GLU A 56 27.13 19.24 -7.30
N SER A 57 25.84 19.43 -7.01
CA SER A 57 25.39 20.49 -6.12
C SER A 57 25.98 20.36 -4.70
N GLN A 58 26.04 19.16 -4.11
CA GLN A 58 26.63 19.00 -2.78
C GLN A 58 28.15 19.24 -2.80
N ARG A 59 28.86 18.88 -3.87
CA ARG A 59 30.29 19.20 -4.04
C ARG A 59 30.52 20.70 -4.12
N GLN A 60 29.68 21.43 -4.84
CA GLN A 60 29.82 22.87 -5.01
C GLN A 60 29.46 23.66 -3.74
N TYR A 61 28.33 23.33 -3.11
CA TYR A 61 27.76 24.13 -2.02
C TYR A 61 27.99 23.56 -0.63
N GLN A 62 28.55 22.34 -0.52
CA GLN A 62 28.89 21.66 0.73
C GLN A 62 27.70 21.58 1.72
N CYS A 63 26.48 21.47 1.20
CA CYS A 63 25.25 21.29 1.97
C CYS A 63 24.15 20.62 1.15
N ALA A 64 23.16 20.04 1.84
CA ALA A 64 22.00 19.38 1.24
C ALA A 64 20.85 20.35 0.87
N ASN A 65 21.00 21.65 1.11
CA ASN A 65 19.90 22.62 1.01
C ASN A 65 19.27 22.67 -0.39
N ASN A 66 20.07 22.55 -1.45
CA ASN A 66 19.56 22.58 -2.82
C ASN A 66 18.79 21.30 -3.16
N VAL A 67 19.22 20.14 -2.65
CA VAL A 67 18.49 18.88 -2.79
C VAL A 67 17.13 18.98 -2.08
N LEU A 68 17.10 19.52 -0.87
CA LEU A 68 15.85 19.76 -0.14
C LEU A 68 14.93 20.76 -0.87
N ASN A 69 15.47 21.83 -1.43
CA ASN A 69 14.69 22.79 -2.21
C ASN A 69 14.09 22.14 -3.46
N PHE A 70 14.85 21.27 -4.14
CA PHE A 70 14.33 20.48 -5.25
C PHE A 70 13.18 19.56 -4.83
N ILE A 71 13.34 18.83 -3.72
CA ILE A 71 12.29 17.96 -3.19
C ILE A 71 11.01 18.74 -2.91
N ARG A 72 11.09 19.93 -2.30
CA ARG A 72 9.93 20.81 -2.08
C ARG A 72 9.25 21.24 -3.37
N SER A 73 10.03 21.58 -4.39
CA SER A 73 9.53 22.02 -5.71
C SER A 73 8.82 20.89 -6.45
N LEU A 74 9.36 19.67 -6.35
CA LEU A 74 8.81 18.48 -7.00
C LEU A 74 7.58 17.95 -6.26
N LEU A 75 7.64 17.84 -4.94
CA LEU A 75 6.62 17.26 -4.07
C LEU A 75 5.75 18.32 -3.35
N ILE A 76 5.51 19.48 -3.93
CA ILE A 76 4.59 20.46 -3.31
C ILE A 76 3.14 19.92 -3.34
N PRO A 77 2.40 19.92 -2.21
CA PRO A 77 1.10 19.24 -2.11
C PRO A 77 0.08 19.65 -3.18
N VAL A 78 0.08 20.92 -3.59
CA VAL A 78 -0.86 21.44 -4.61
C VAL A 78 -0.71 20.76 -5.98
N ARG A 79 0.49 20.22 -6.31
CA ARG A 79 0.70 19.47 -7.57
C ARG A 79 -0.04 18.13 -7.59
N PHE A 80 -0.40 17.62 -6.41
CA PHE A 80 -1.07 16.34 -6.24
C PHE A 80 -2.56 16.53 -5.91
N ALA A 81 -3.16 17.66 -6.31
CA ALA A 81 -4.59 17.88 -6.15
C ALA A 81 -5.40 16.76 -6.84
N GLY A 82 -6.20 16.03 -6.07
CA GLY A 82 -6.94 14.86 -6.55
C GLY A 82 -6.10 13.57 -6.70
N GLN A 83 -4.82 13.60 -6.30
CA GLN A 83 -3.88 12.47 -6.34
C GLN A 83 -3.18 12.29 -4.97
N SER A 84 -3.95 12.36 -3.88
CA SER A 84 -3.44 12.23 -2.50
C SER A 84 -2.69 10.92 -2.25
N ASP A 85 -3.11 9.83 -2.91
CA ASP A 85 -2.44 8.52 -2.83
C ASP A 85 -0.98 8.56 -3.31
N ALA A 86 -0.76 9.15 -4.48
CA ALA A 86 0.56 9.23 -5.08
C ALA A 86 1.49 10.11 -4.23
N PHE A 87 0.95 11.22 -3.69
CA PHE A 87 1.68 12.10 -2.80
C PHE A 87 2.13 11.39 -1.53
N GLU A 88 1.21 10.71 -0.83
CA GLU A 88 1.53 10.02 0.42
C GLU A 88 2.50 8.86 0.21
N MET A 89 2.36 8.10 -0.88
CA MET A 89 3.31 7.05 -1.25
C MET A 89 4.74 7.61 -1.40
N HIS A 90 4.92 8.64 -2.22
CA HIS A 90 6.24 9.26 -2.44
C HIS A 90 6.79 9.91 -1.16
N ARG A 91 5.93 10.56 -0.37
CA ARG A 91 6.31 11.18 0.91
C ARG A 91 6.83 10.14 1.90
N GLN A 92 6.19 8.97 1.96
CA GLN A 92 6.59 7.89 2.86
C GLN A 92 7.94 7.29 2.45
N GLU A 93 8.10 6.91 1.18
CA GLU A 93 9.37 6.38 0.64
C GLU A 93 10.52 7.37 0.88
N LEU A 94 10.27 8.64 0.62
CA LEU A 94 11.21 9.73 0.90
C LEU A 94 11.58 9.80 2.40
N ASN A 95 10.61 9.72 3.29
CA ASN A 95 10.84 9.84 4.74
C ASN A 95 11.66 8.67 5.32
N VAL A 96 11.63 7.48 4.71
CA VAL A 96 12.49 6.36 5.15
C VAL A 96 13.96 6.76 4.98
N ILE A 97 14.29 7.38 3.85
CA ILE A 97 15.66 7.79 3.53
C ILE A 97 16.07 9.00 4.39
N LEU A 98 15.19 10.00 4.50
CA LEU A 98 15.44 11.23 5.27
C LEU A 98 15.58 10.98 6.78
N ALA A 99 15.00 9.91 7.31
CA ALA A 99 15.12 9.55 8.72
C ALA A 99 16.58 9.31 9.15
N PHE A 100 17.44 8.82 8.25
CA PHE A 100 18.89 8.64 8.48
C PHE A 100 19.65 9.97 8.56
N SER A 101 19.04 11.06 8.11
CA SER A 101 19.57 12.42 8.24
C SER A 101 18.84 13.26 9.29
N GLY A 102 17.95 12.65 10.08
CA GLY A 102 17.15 13.37 11.08
C GLY A 102 16.15 14.35 10.46
N LEU A 103 15.65 14.05 9.26
CA LEU A 103 14.70 14.90 8.55
C LEU A 103 13.38 14.16 8.31
N GLU A 104 12.28 14.91 8.31
CA GLU A 104 10.95 14.44 7.96
C GLU A 104 10.27 15.44 7.04
N TYR A 105 9.77 14.98 5.89
CA TYR A 105 8.93 15.73 4.97
C TYR A 105 7.46 15.59 5.36
N GLY A 106 6.83 16.74 5.64
CA GLY A 106 5.46 16.83 6.10
C GLY A 106 4.40 16.78 5.01
N PRO A 107 3.14 16.51 5.40
CA PRO A 107 1.99 16.62 4.48
C PRO A 107 1.75 18.06 4.01
N ASP A 108 2.29 19.06 4.72
CA ASP A 108 2.26 20.48 4.36
C ASP A 108 3.37 20.90 3.39
N GLY A 109 4.22 19.95 2.95
CA GLY A 109 5.34 20.23 2.06
C GLY A 109 6.57 20.85 2.74
N ASN A 110 6.65 20.78 4.08
CA ASN A 110 7.75 21.34 4.85
C ASN A 110 8.61 20.26 5.52
N PHE A 111 9.92 20.52 5.62
CA PHE A 111 10.85 19.67 6.36
C PHE A 111 10.87 20.03 7.84
N ARG A 112 10.95 19.00 8.69
CA ARG A 112 11.12 19.10 10.14
C ARG A 112 12.36 18.31 10.57
N GLN A 113 13.03 18.82 11.59
CA GLN A 113 14.12 18.12 12.27
C GLN A 113 13.55 17.06 13.21
N ARG A 114 14.14 15.87 13.20
CA ARG A 114 13.80 14.72 14.03
C ARG A 114 15.08 14.06 14.52
N GLU A 115 14.94 13.13 15.46
CA GLU A 115 16.05 12.27 15.85
C GLU A 115 16.60 11.52 14.63
N VAL A 116 17.88 11.17 14.61
CA VAL A 116 18.49 10.38 13.52
C VAL A 116 18.15 8.91 13.73
N ALA A 117 17.79 8.19 12.65
CA ALA A 117 17.58 6.74 12.69
C ALA A 117 18.93 6.03 12.51
N LYS A 118 19.18 4.99 13.30
CA LYS A 118 20.42 4.20 13.21
C LYS A 118 20.23 2.91 12.42
N THR A 119 18.99 2.46 12.29
CA THR A 119 18.65 1.21 11.60
C THR A 119 17.51 1.43 10.62
N LEU A 120 17.43 0.56 9.62
CA LEU A 120 16.28 0.53 8.70
C LEU A 120 14.97 0.33 9.45
N ASP A 121 14.95 -0.52 10.48
CA ASP A 121 13.78 -0.72 11.32
C ASP A 121 13.34 0.55 12.05
N GLU A 122 14.27 1.36 12.56
CA GLU A 122 13.95 2.65 13.19
C GLU A 122 13.43 3.67 12.16
N ALA A 123 14.02 3.71 10.97
CA ALA A 123 13.58 4.58 9.88
C ALA A 123 12.16 4.22 9.42
N GLU A 124 11.90 2.95 9.11
CA GLU A 124 10.57 2.45 8.72
C GLU A 124 9.53 2.63 9.84
N ARG A 125 9.92 2.41 11.11
CA ARG A 125 9.03 2.66 12.26
C ARG A 125 8.62 4.12 12.42
N ARG A 126 9.41 5.09 11.94
CA ARG A 126 9.05 6.51 11.99
C ARG A 126 8.15 6.93 10.86
N VAL A 127 8.29 6.28 9.71
CA VAL A 127 7.40 6.46 8.57
C VAL A 127 6.01 5.88 8.84
N LYS A 128 5.88 5.00 9.85
CA LYS A 128 4.64 4.34 10.31
C LYS A 128 3.61 4.25 9.19
N THR A 129 3.81 3.28 8.31
CA THR A 129 2.72 2.75 7.50
C THR A 129 2.60 1.27 7.74
N ILE A 130 1.36 0.85 8.04
CA ILE A 130 0.72 -0.42 7.62
C ILE A 130 1.49 -1.69 7.99
N GLN A 131 2.64 -1.94 7.35
CA GLN A 131 3.46 -3.13 7.51
C GLN A 131 3.87 -3.38 8.96
N ALA A 132 4.14 -2.35 9.78
CA ALA A 132 4.49 -2.56 11.18
C ALA A 132 3.35 -3.16 12.02
N LYS A 133 2.07 -2.83 11.75
CA LYS A 133 0.89 -3.46 12.39
C LYS A 133 0.66 -4.89 11.84
N PHE A 134 1.16 -5.19 10.65
CA PHE A 134 1.11 -6.52 10.03
C PHE A 134 2.42 -7.33 10.18
N ARG A 135 3.47 -6.80 10.81
CA ARG A 135 4.75 -7.52 11.00
C ARG A 135 4.49 -8.76 11.85
N GLY A 136 4.78 -9.94 11.26
CA GLY A 136 4.48 -11.25 11.85
C GLY A 136 3.16 -11.89 11.41
N ARG A 137 2.27 -11.15 10.72
CA ARG A 137 1.04 -11.69 10.12
C ARG A 137 1.27 -11.94 8.63
N ARG A 138 1.02 -13.17 8.17
CA ARG A 138 1.11 -13.51 6.73
C ARG A 138 -0.10 -12.91 6.00
N ILE A 139 0.04 -11.73 5.42
CA ILE A 139 -0.99 -11.09 4.60
C ILE A 139 -0.91 -11.59 3.16
N HIS A 140 -2.03 -12.07 2.62
CA HIS A 140 -2.13 -12.63 1.27
C HIS A 140 -2.03 -11.51 0.22
N LEU A 141 -1.36 -11.77 -0.91
CA LEU A 141 -1.10 -10.76 -1.95
C LEU A 141 -2.39 -10.16 -2.54
N GLU A 142 -3.44 -10.97 -2.71
CA GLU A 142 -4.76 -10.48 -3.15
C GLU A 142 -5.35 -9.41 -2.21
N VAL A 143 -5.07 -9.44 -0.90
CA VAL A 143 -5.54 -8.38 0.01
C VAL A 143 -4.86 -7.05 -0.38
N LEU A 144 -3.54 -7.08 -0.50
CA LEU A 144 -2.75 -5.90 -0.88
C LEU A 144 -3.13 -5.36 -2.27
N LYS A 145 -3.52 -6.23 -3.19
CA LYS A 145 -3.98 -5.82 -4.53
C LYS A 145 -5.19 -4.88 -4.47
N TYR A 146 -6.14 -5.12 -3.57
CA TYR A 146 -7.39 -4.36 -3.51
C TYR A 146 -7.40 -3.21 -2.51
N CYS A 147 -6.58 -3.24 -1.45
CA CYS A 147 -6.66 -2.24 -0.39
C CYS A 147 -5.38 -1.41 -0.17
N ARG A 148 -4.41 -1.46 -1.09
CA ARG A 148 -3.13 -0.75 -0.94
C ARG A 148 -3.31 0.76 -0.85
N ALA A 149 -4.17 1.36 -1.68
CA ALA A 149 -4.38 2.80 -1.68
C ALA A 149 -4.98 3.27 -0.34
N GLU A 150 -6.02 2.58 0.13
CA GLU A 150 -6.73 2.90 1.37
C GLU A 150 -5.83 2.72 2.59
N LEU A 151 -4.98 1.69 2.59
CA LEU A 151 -3.99 1.48 3.64
C LEU A 151 -2.96 2.62 3.66
N LEU A 152 -2.49 3.09 2.49
CA LEU A 152 -1.55 4.22 2.38
C LEU A 152 -2.14 5.55 2.88
N GLN A 153 -3.47 5.69 2.86
CA GLN A 153 -4.20 6.85 3.37
C GLN A 153 -4.65 6.73 4.84
N ASP A 154 -4.25 5.69 5.57
CA ASP A 154 -4.79 5.35 6.90
C ASP A 154 -6.33 5.21 6.92
N ASN A 155 -6.95 4.93 5.77
CA ASN A 155 -8.38 4.75 5.65
C ASN A 155 -8.75 3.27 5.88
N TYR A 156 -8.42 2.78 7.07
CA TYR A 156 -8.54 1.36 7.45
C TYR A 156 -9.94 0.78 7.22
N PHE A 157 -10.98 1.59 7.45
CA PHE A 157 -12.35 1.21 7.18
C PHE A 157 -12.58 0.86 5.69
N HIS A 158 -12.14 1.74 4.79
CA HIS A 158 -12.26 1.49 3.35
C HIS A 158 -11.34 0.36 2.92
N ALA A 159 -10.15 0.22 3.54
CA ALA A 159 -9.25 -0.88 3.23
C ALA A 159 -9.89 -2.25 3.48
N VAL A 160 -10.55 -2.43 4.63
CA VAL A 160 -11.30 -3.67 4.95
C VAL A 160 -12.43 -3.89 3.94
N PHE A 161 -13.13 -2.83 3.55
CA PHE A 161 -14.23 -2.88 2.60
C PHE A 161 -13.76 -3.31 1.20
N GLU A 162 -12.71 -2.70 0.67
CA GLU A 162 -12.14 -3.04 -0.64
C GLU A 162 -11.50 -4.45 -0.64
N ALA A 163 -10.78 -4.83 0.42
CA ALA A 163 -10.28 -6.20 0.56
C ALA A 163 -11.41 -7.23 0.53
N THR A 164 -12.55 -6.94 1.18
CA THR A 164 -13.73 -7.81 1.19
C THR A 164 -14.38 -7.92 -0.19
N LYS A 165 -14.45 -6.81 -0.95
CA LYS A 165 -14.89 -6.85 -2.35
C LYS A 165 -13.96 -7.69 -3.21
N GLY A 166 -12.65 -7.57 -3.01
CA GLY A 166 -11.63 -8.38 -3.67
C GLY A 166 -11.84 -9.88 -3.44
N LEU A 167 -12.14 -10.27 -2.19
CA LEU A 167 -12.47 -11.64 -1.85
C LEU A 167 -13.72 -12.15 -2.59
N ALA A 168 -14.79 -11.36 -2.63
CA ALA A 168 -15.98 -11.70 -3.39
C ALA A 168 -15.69 -11.82 -4.89
N GLN A 169 -14.91 -10.88 -5.45
CA GLN A 169 -14.53 -10.90 -6.87
C GLN A 169 -13.76 -12.17 -7.23
N ARG A 170 -12.77 -12.55 -6.40
CA ARG A 170 -11.99 -13.77 -6.62
C ARG A 170 -12.88 -15.02 -6.62
N ILE A 171 -13.88 -15.10 -5.75
CA ILE A 171 -14.84 -16.23 -5.74
C ILE A 171 -15.65 -16.25 -7.04
N ARG A 172 -16.07 -15.10 -7.57
CA ARG A 172 -16.76 -15.03 -8.88
C ARG A 172 -15.87 -15.51 -10.00
N ASP A 173 -14.62 -15.06 -10.03
CA ASP A 173 -13.65 -15.41 -11.06
C ASP A 173 -13.37 -16.93 -11.06
N MET A 174 -13.28 -17.54 -9.87
CA MET A 174 -13.05 -18.99 -9.73
C MET A 174 -14.29 -19.85 -10.03
N SER A 175 -15.49 -19.36 -9.75
CA SER A 175 -16.74 -20.15 -9.86
C SER A 175 -17.60 -19.85 -11.09
N GLY A 176 -17.36 -18.72 -11.77
CA GLY A 176 -18.21 -18.21 -12.85
C GLY A 176 -19.57 -17.65 -12.38
N ILE A 177 -19.88 -17.66 -11.09
CA ILE A 177 -21.17 -17.22 -10.56
C ILE A 177 -21.21 -15.70 -10.38
N GLN A 178 -22.19 -15.07 -11.02
CA GLN A 178 -22.53 -13.66 -10.79
C GLN A 178 -23.57 -13.55 -9.69
N ALA A 179 -23.09 -13.53 -8.44
CA ALA A 179 -23.88 -13.28 -7.24
C ALA A 179 -23.05 -12.47 -6.24
N ASP A 180 -23.62 -12.18 -5.07
CA ASP A 180 -22.95 -11.35 -4.07
C ASP A 180 -23.28 -11.73 -2.63
N GLY A 181 -22.38 -11.35 -1.72
CA GLY A 181 -22.47 -11.62 -0.29
C GLY A 181 -22.78 -13.09 0.03
N VAL A 182 -23.74 -13.30 0.94
CA VAL A 182 -24.16 -14.64 1.38
C VAL A 182 -24.67 -15.51 0.22
N ALA A 183 -25.40 -14.93 -0.73
CA ALA A 183 -25.96 -15.67 -1.86
C ALA A 183 -24.87 -16.22 -2.81
N LEU A 184 -23.73 -15.52 -2.93
CA LEU A 184 -22.56 -16.04 -3.65
C LEU A 184 -21.99 -17.27 -2.95
N VAL A 185 -21.80 -17.18 -1.64
CA VAL A 185 -21.22 -18.28 -0.85
C VAL A 185 -22.11 -19.51 -0.88
N ASP A 186 -23.42 -19.36 -0.66
CA ASP A 186 -24.35 -20.48 -0.64
C ASP A 186 -24.44 -21.20 -1.99
N ARG A 187 -24.30 -20.47 -3.11
CA ARG A 187 -24.27 -21.09 -4.45
C ARG A 187 -22.96 -21.81 -4.74
N VAL A 188 -21.83 -21.26 -4.29
CA VAL A 188 -20.50 -21.77 -4.66
C VAL A 188 -20.02 -22.89 -3.75
N PHE A 189 -20.32 -22.82 -2.46
CA PHE A 189 -19.80 -23.71 -1.41
C PHE A 189 -20.92 -24.53 -0.72
N SER A 190 -22.04 -24.77 -1.40
CA SER A 190 -23.07 -25.69 -0.91
C SER A 190 -22.52 -27.10 -0.76
N ILE A 191 -22.85 -27.80 0.33
CA ILE A 191 -22.39 -29.18 0.52
C ILE A 191 -23.02 -30.15 -0.50
N ASP A 192 -24.24 -29.88 -0.95
CA ASP A 192 -25.00 -30.80 -1.81
C ASP A 192 -24.53 -30.69 -3.26
N ARG A 193 -24.18 -29.48 -3.70
CA ARG A 193 -23.72 -29.17 -5.08
C ARG A 193 -22.65 -28.07 -5.07
N PRO A 194 -21.44 -28.33 -4.54
CA PRO A 194 -20.38 -27.32 -4.48
C PRO A 194 -19.82 -27.08 -5.89
N LEU A 195 -19.59 -25.82 -6.25
CA LEU A 195 -18.86 -25.45 -7.46
C LEU A 195 -17.34 -25.39 -7.20
N LEU A 196 -16.98 -25.00 -5.98
CA LEU A 196 -15.61 -25.02 -5.47
C LEU A 196 -15.56 -25.88 -4.21
N VAL A 197 -14.51 -26.69 -4.07
CA VAL A 197 -14.28 -27.52 -2.88
C VAL A 197 -12.91 -27.22 -2.27
N ILE A 198 -12.82 -27.21 -0.94
CA ILE A 198 -11.57 -26.95 -0.20
C ILE A 198 -10.79 -28.23 0.15
N ASN A 199 -11.41 -29.39 -0.04
CA ASN A 199 -10.89 -30.72 0.30
C ASN A 199 -11.70 -31.80 -0.45
N SER A 200 -11.52 -33.08 -0.12
CA SER A 200 -12.11 -34.18 -0.89
C SER A 200 -13.60 -34.48 -0.58
N LEU A 201 -14.16 -33.90 0.49
CA LEU A 201 -15.52 -34.12 0.99
C LEU A 201 -15.91 -35.60 1.25
N ARG A 202 -14.94 -36.50 1.39
CA ARG A 202 -15.19 -37.94 1.56
C ARG A 202 -15.60 -38.28 2.99
N THR A 203 -15.01 -37.60 3.97
CA THR A 203 -15.24 -37.84 5.39
C THR A 203 -16.18 -36.80 6.00
N GLU A 204 -16.85 -37.14 7.10
CA GLU A 204 -17.70 -36.18 7.83
C GLU A 204 -16.90 -34.98 8.38
N THR A 205 -15.62 -35.20 8.72
CA THR A 205 -14.70 -34.12 9.11
C THR A 205 -14.50 -33.14 7.95
N GLU A 206 -14.15 -33.63 6.75
CA GLU A 206 -13.94 -32.79 5.58
C GLU A 206 -15.20 -32.01 5.17
N LYS A 207 -16.38 -32.67 5.24
CA LYS A 207 -17.67 -32.01 5.00
C LYS A 207 -17.94 -30.90 6.02
N SER A 208 -17.60 -31.15 7.29
CA SER A 208 -17.77 -30.17 8.37
C SER A 208 -16.83 -28.98 8.21
N GLU A 209 -15.57 -29.22 7.82
CA GLU A 209 -14.61 -28.16 7.50
C GLU A 209 -15.09 -27.30 6.32
N HIS A 210 -15.61 -27.92 5.27
CA HIS A 210 -16.14 -27.21 4.10
C HIS A 210 -17.33 -26.30 4.47
N LYS A 211 -18.28 -26.83 5.25
CA LYS A 211 -19.38 -26.04 5.80
C LYS A 211 -18.88 -24.90 6.70
N GLY A 212 -17.90 -25.16 7.55
CA GLY A 212 -17.28 -24.17 8.42
C GLY A 212 -16.63 -23.04 7.63
N PHE A 213 -15.92 -23.36 6.55
CA PHE A 213 -15.35 -22.35 5.66
C PHE A 213 -16.41 -21.47 4.99
N ALA A 214 -17.50 -22.08 4.49
CA ALA A 214 -18.63 -21.33 3.95
C ALA A 214 -19.27 -20.41 5.01
N MET A 215 -19.36 -20.84 6.27
CA MET A 215 -19.86 -20.00 7.36
C MET A 215 -18.92 -18.82 7.67
N LEU A 216 -17.59 -19.04 7.66
CA LEU A 216 -16.61 -17.97 7.84
C LEU A 216 -16.70 -16.90 6.74
N LEU A 217 -16.84 -17.32 5.48
CA LEU A 217 -17.05 -16.39 4.35
C LEU A 217 -18.33 -15.56 4.54
N LYS A 218 -19.44 -16.22 4.92
CA LYS A 218 -20.72 -15.54 5.20
C LYS A 218 -20.62 -14.55 6.35
N GLY A 219 -19.96 -14.95 7.44
CA GLY A 219 -19.69 -14.08 8.59
C GLY A 219 -18.85 -12.87 8.21
N CYS A 220 -17.78 -13.07 7.45
CA CYS A 220 -16.92 -11.99 6.94
C CYS A 220 -17.71 -10.99 6.09
N PHE A 221 -18.49 -11.47 5.11
CA PHE A 221 -19.32 -10.60 4.28
C PHE A 221 -20.42 -9.88 5.06
N GLY A 222 -21.05 -10.55 6.03
CA GLY A 222 -22.05 -9.94 6.89
C GLY A 222 -21.49 -8.85 7.80
N ALA A 223 -20.35 -9.10 8.42
CA ALA A 223 -19.70 -8.16 9.35
C ALA A 223 -19.24 -6.88 8.65
N VAL A 224 -18.67 -6.98 7.45
CA VAL A 224 -18.10 -5.83 6.74
C VAL A 224 -19.15 -5.04 5.94
N ARG A 225 -20.28 -5.65 5.54
CA ARG A 225 -21.31 -4.97 4.72
C ARG A 225 -22.18 -3.98 5.49
N ASN A 226 -22.27 -4.11 6.82
CA ASN A 226 -23.23 -3.36 7.62
C ASN A 226 -22.72 -2.29 8.62
N PRO A 227 -21.50 -1.72 8.55
CA PRO A 227 -21.15 -0.57 9.40
C PRO A 227 -21.75 0.76 8.92
N LEU A 228 -21.92 0.95 7.60
CA LEU A 228 -22.42 2.22 7.02
C LEU A 228 -23.89 2.52 7.31
N ALA A 229 -24.67 1.52 7.73
CA ALA A 229 -26.11 1.67 7.98
C ALA A 229 -26.43 2.15 9.41
N HIS A 230 -25.48 2.04 10.35
CA HIS A 230 -25.78 2.24 11.77
C HIS A 230 -24.99 3.37 12.43
N GLU A 231 -23.76 3.69 12.00
CA GLU A 231 -22.98 4.79 12.60
C GLU A 231 -22.09 5.56 11.60
N PRO A 232 -21.98 6.90 11.73
CA PRO A 232 -21.02 7.72 10.98
C PRO A 232 -19.56 7.26 11.13
N LYS A 233 -18.78 7.36 10.05
CA LYS A 233 -17.33 7.03 10.00
C LYS A 233 -16.51 7.64 11.15
N ILE A 234 -16.89 8.82 11.64
CA ILE A 234 -16.22 9.54 12.74
C ILE A 234 -16.29 8.78 14.07
N LEU A 235 -17.27 7.91 14.26
CA LEU A 235 -17.49 7.14 15.50
C LEU A 235 -16.84 5.75 15.47
N TRP A 236 -16.19 5.37 14.36
CA TRP A 236 -15.55 4.06 14.23
C TRP A 236 -14.16 4.06 14.89
N GLU A 237 -14.06 3.44 16.06
CA GLU A 237 -12.81 3.28 16.83
C GLU A 237 -11.98 2.03 16.37
N GLY A 238 -12.24 1.49 15.19
CA GLY A 238 -11.79 0.15 14.77
C GLY A 238 -10.44 0.05 14.07
N GLU A 239 -9.49 0.95 14.32
CA GLU A 239 -8.14 0.83 13.74
C GLU A 239 -7.45 -0.51 14.08
N ASP A 240 -7.65 -1.02 15.31
CA ASP A 240 -7.13 -2.31 15.73
C ASP A 240 -7.92 -3.46 15.07
N ASP A 241 -9.23 -3.34 14.97
CA ASP A 241 -10.10 -4.31 14.30
C ASP A 241 -9.71 -4.50 12.83
N ALA A 242 -9.28 -3.43 12.14
CA ALA A 242 -8.91 -3.49 10.73
C ALA A 242 -7.79 -4.49 10.45
N ALA A 243 -6.80 -4.56 11.34
CA ALA A 243 -5.69 -5.49 11.17
C ALA A 243 -6.17 -6.95 11.29
N ASP A 244 -7.12 -7.21 12.17
CA ASP A 244 -7.68 -8.53 12.38
C ASP A 244 -8.66 -8.92 11.27
N TYR A 245 -9.47 -7.98 10.77
CA TYR A 245 -10.30 -8.17 9.58
C TYR A 245 -9.44 -8.52 8.36
N LEU A 246 -8.37 -7.75 8.09
CA LEU A 246 -7.48 -8.01 6.97
C LEU A 246 -6.73 -9.35 7.15
N SER A 247 -6.44 -9.75 8.39
CA SER A 247 -5.87 -11.07 8.68
C SER A 247 -6.85 -12.21 8.42
N LEU A 248 -8.13 -12.03 8.76
CA LEU A 248 -9.20 -12.98 8.44
C LEU A 248 -9.38 -13.09 6.91
N ILE A 249 -9.49 -11.97 6.20
CA ILE A 249 -9.62 -11.96 4.73
C ILE A 249 -8.42 -12.64 4.08
N SER A 250 -7.21 -12.39 4.60
CA SER A 250 -5.98 -13.06 4.18
C SER A 250 -6.02 -14.58 4.39
N LEU A 251 -6.54 -15.06 5.54
CA LEU A 251 -6.76 -16.49 5.78
C LEU A 251 -7.75 -17.09 4.78
N LEU A 252 -8.84 -16.38 4.49
CA LEU A 252 -9.86 -16.85 3.54
C LEU A 252 -9.28 -16.95 2.13
N HIS A 253 -8.46 -15.99 1.69
CA HIS A 253 -7.74 -16.11 0.43
C HIS A 253 -6.79 -17.31 0.37
N ARG A 254 -6.05 -17.60 1.45
CA ARG A 254 -5.20 -18.80 1.48
C ARG A 254 -6.01 -20.09 1.31
N LYS A 255 -7.16 -20.18 1.98
CA LYS A 255 -8.08 -21.32 1.81
C LYS A 255 -8.66 -21.41 0.39
N LEU A 256 -8.81 -20.27 -0.30
CA LEU A 256 -9.18 -20.25 -1.71
C LEU A 256 -8.02 -20.68 -2.63
N ASP A 257 -6.75 -20.50 -2.25
CA ASP A 257 -5.62 -21.01 -3.03
C ASP A 257 -5.67 -22.54 -3.16
N ASP A 258 -6.17 -23.22 -2.13
CA ASP A 258 -6.30 -24.68 -2.07
C ASP A 258 -7.60 -25.21 -2.73
N CYS A 259 -8.49 -24.31 -3.19
CA CYS A 259 -9.79 -24.72 -3.76
C CYS A 259 -9.66 -25.29 -5.17
N VAL A 260 -10.45 -26.33 -5.45
CA VAL A 260 -10.53 -26.95 -6.79
C VAL A 260 -11.96 -26.84 -7.33
N PRO A 261 -12.15 -26.50 -8.62
CA PRO A 261 -13.45 -26.56 -9.28
C PRO A 261 -13.98 -27.99 -9.40
N THR A 262 -15.27 -28.20 -9.20
CA THR A 262 -15.90 -29.53 -9.29
C THR A 262 -16.37 -29.90 -10.71
N GLY A 263 -16.26 -28.98 -11.68
CA GLY A 263 -16.77 -29.16 -13.05
C GLY A 263 -18.30 -29.04 -13.17
N LEU A 264 -19.02 -28.81 -12.07
CA LEU A 264 -20.49 -28.63 -12.07
C LEU A 264 -20.94 -27.27 -12.64
N GLY A 265 -19.99 -26.35 -12.87
CA GLY A 265 -20.25 -25.00 -13.38
C GLY A 265 -20.36 -24.88 -14.91
N ASP A 266 -19.94 -25.89 -15.66
CA ASP A 266 -19.83 -25.84 -17.14
C ASP A 266 -21.15 -26.12 -17.89
N THR A 267 -22.30 -25.89 -17.25
CA THR A 267 -23.59 -25.91 -17.95
C THR A 267 -23.97 -24.51 -18.43
N LYS A 268 -23.30 -24.07 -19.49
CA LYS A 268 -23.80 -23.07 -20.43
C LYS A 268 -23.48 -23.46 -21.86
#